data_AF-A0AA35WKG7-F1
#
_entry.id   AF-A0AA35WKG7-F1
#
_cell.length_a   1.000
_cell.length_b   1.000
_cell.length_c   1.000
_cell.angle_alpha   90.00
_cell.angle_beta   90.00
_cell.angle_gamma   90.00
#
_symmetry.space_group_name_H-M   'P 1'
#
loop_
_entity.id
_entity.type
_entity.pdbx_description
1 polymer ?
#
loop_
_entity_poly.entity_id
_entity_poly.type
_entity_poly.pdbx_seq_one_letter_code
_entity_poly.pdbx_strand_id
1 'polypeptide(L)'
;HPELFSPSSHPASVEVGLEQQSFTTYEGAGSTEVCVRIERGGFPTTQPFSLLVSTQDASATAPSDYLALSDVVIGPFTASNTVQCFSVTIVRDAVCEGEVDEEGYPRPEVFSAIVRSEEGSSVEVRGSSSVATITIEEAAECIPVVVGFDQVSYTARETDEPLGVVVNVSSPVVLRR
;
A
#
# COMPACT_ATOMS: atom_id res chain seq x y z
N HIS A 1 -43.61 10.89 -35.71
CA HIS A 1 -42.24 10.36 -35.74
C HIS A 1 -41.71 10.36 -34.31
N PRO A 2 -41.66 9.21 -33.62
CA PRO A 2 -40.87 9.10 -32.40
C PRO A 2 -39.41 8.84 -32.79
N GLU A 3 -38.50 9.61 -32.21
CA GLU A 3 -37.07 9.40 -32.35
C GLU A 3 -36.66 8.07 -31.72
N LEU A 4 -35.99 7.23 -32.51
CA LEU A 4 -35.36 6.02 -32.05
C LEU A 4 -34.16 6.42 -31.19
N PHE A 5 -34.29 6.28 -29.88
CA PHE A 5 -33.11 6.12 -29.03
C PHE A 5 -32.41 4.84 -29.47
N SER A 6 -31.29 4.98 -30.17
CA SER A 6 -30.31 3.90 -30.31
C SER A 6 -29.71 3.66 -28.93
N PRO A 7 -29.94 2.51 -28.27
CA PRO A 7 -29.07 2.13 -27.17
C PRO A 7 -27.68 1.95 -27.79
N SER A 8 -26.70 2.71 -27.30
CA SER A 8 -25.29 2.48 -27.60
C SER A 8 -24.98 1.05 -27.15
N SER A 9 -25.03 0.10 -28.07
CA SER A 9 -24.62 -1.28 -27.82
C SER A 9 -23.10 -1.32 -27.86
N HIS A 10 -22.47 -0.80 -26.81
CA HIS A 10 -21.15 -1.29 -26.48
C HIS A 10 -21.28 -2.81 -26.28
N PRO A 11 -20.41 -3.63 -26.89
CA PRO A 11 -20.39 -5.05 -26.60
C PRO A 11 -20.26 -5.21 -25.09
N ALA A 12 -20.93 -6.22 -24.52
CA ALA A 12 -20.85 -6.53 -23.11
C ALA A 12 -19.39 -6.67 -22.66
N SER A 13 -18.83 -5.63 -22.05
CA SER A 13 -17.48 -5.63 -21.52
C SER A 13 -17.47 -6.42 -20.22
N VAL A 14 -16.38 -7.15 -20.01
CA VAL A 14 -16.12 -7.79 -18.71
C VAL A 14 -15.51 -6.72 -17.84
N GLU A 15 -16.23 -6.29 -16.81
CA GLU A 15 -15.70 -5.33 -15.86
C GLU A 15 -14.85 -6.03 -14.79
N VAL A 16 -13.67 -5.49 -14.53
CA VAL A 16 -12.73 -6.02 -13.53
C VAL A 16 -12.12 -4.91 -12.69
N GLY A 17 -11.62 -5.24 -11.50
CA GLY A 17 -10.97 -4.27 -10.62
C GLY A 17 -10.33 -4.91 -9.40
N LEU A 18 -9.54 -4.11 -8.69
CA LEU A 18 -8.95 -4.42 -7.39
C LEU A 18 -10.02 -4.49 -6.30
N GLU A 19 -9.91 -5.48 -5.41
CA GLU A 19 -10.77 -5.63 -4.22
C GLU A 19 -10.48 -4.56 -3.18
N GLN A 20 -9.19 -4.28 -3.02
CA GLN A 20 -8.63 -3.33 -2.07
C GLN A 20 -7.71 -2.38 -2.83
N GLN A 21 -7.78 -1.11 -2.47
CA GLN A 21 -7.03 -0.03 -3.10
C GLN A 21 -5.99 0.57 -2.16
N SER A 22 -5.87 0.01 -0.95
CA SER A 22 -4.90 0.45 0.06
C SER A 22 -4.32 -0.76 0.76
N PHE A 23 -3.00 -0.84 0.79
CA PHE A 23 -2.25 -1.85 1.53
C PHE A 23 -1.21 -1.16 2.39
N THR A 24 -0.97 -1.70 3.58
CA THR A 24 0.13 -1.26 4.44
C THR A 24 1.09 -2.43 4.64
N THR A 25 2.38 -2.17 4.51
CA THR A 25 3.44 -3.14 4.72
C THR A 25 4.58 -2.50 5.53
N TYR A 26 5.59 -3.30 5.86
CA TYR A 26 6.74 -2.86 6.64
C TYR A 26 8.01 -3.07 5.86
N GLU A 27 8.96 -2.18 6.07
CA GLU A 27 10.33 -2.31 5.60
C GLU A 27 11.01 -3.52 6.28
N GLY A 28 10.99 -4.67 5.59
CA GLY A 28 11.37 -5.99 6.15
C GLY A 28 10.32 -7.08 6.01
N ALA A 29 9.16 -6.79 5.43
CA ALA A 29 8.15 -7.80 5.10
C ALA A 29 8.60 -8.75 3.97
N GLY A 30 9.64 -8.39 3.20
CA GLY A 30 10.20 -9.20 2.11
C GLY A 30 9.33 -9.23 0.83
N SER A 31 8.01 -9.20 0.96
CA SER A 31 7.07 -8.95 -0.13
C SER A 31 5.67 -8.61 0.38
N THR A 32 4.96 -7.71 -0.29
CA THR A 32 3.52 -7.50 -0.09
C THR A 32 2.74 -8.26 -1.15
N GLU A 33 1.77 -9.09 -0.73
CA GLU A 33 0.82 -9.72 -1.64
C GLU A 33 -0.40 -8.81 -1.82
N VAL A 34 -0.65 -8.38 -3.04
CA VAL A 34 -1.85 -7.65 -3.46
C VAL A 34 -2.79 -8.65 -4.10
N CYS A 35 -3.93 -8.90 -3.46
CA CYS A 35 -4.97 -9.76 -4.00
C CYS A 35 -6.00 -8.95 -4.80
N VAL A 36 -6.18 -9.36 -6.05
CA VAL A 36 -7.15 -8.79 -6.98
C VAL A 36 -8.34 -9.73 -7.04
N ARG A 37 -9.37 -9.46 -6.24
CA ARG A 37 -10.69 -10.07 -6.44
C ARG A 37 -11.42 -9.32 -7.52
N ILE A 38 -11.53 -9.96 -8.67
CA ILE A 38 -12.31 -9.45 -9.79
C ILE A 38 -13.76 -9.84 -9.56
N GLU A 39 -14.59 -8.86 -9.20
CA GLU A 39 -16.04 -9.01 -9.27
C GLU A 39 -16.50 -8.77 -10.71
N ARG A 40 -16.95 -9.84 -11.36
CA ARG A 40 -17.54 -9.76 -12.69
C ARG A 40 -18.83 -8.92 -12.67
N GLY A 41 -18.79 -7.73 -13.24
CA GLY A 41 -19.95 -7.04 -13.80
C GLY A 41 -20.10 -7.37 -15.29
N GLY A 42 -21.32 -7.65 -15.77
CA GLY A 42 -21.58 -7.91 -17.19
C GLY A 42 -21.71 -9.38 -17.60
N PHE A 43 -21.84 -9.64 -18.91
CA PHE A 43 -22.14 -10.98 -19.44
C PHE A 43 -20.98 -11.96 -19.23
N PRO A 44 -21.27 -13.25 -18.99
CA PRO A 44 -20.23 -14.21 -18.78
C PRO A 44 -19.44 -14.54 -20.06
N THR A 45 -18.22 -14.00 -20.21
CA THR A 45 -17.20 -14.61 -21.08
C THR A 45 -16.87 -16.04 -20.65
N THR A 46 -16.87 -16.97 -21.60
CA THR A 46 -16.35 -18.33 -21.43
C THR A 46 -14.86 -18.43 -21.74
N GLN A 47 -14.26 -17.37 -22.30
CA GLN A 47 -12.84 -17.32 -22.62
C GLN A 47 -12.02 -16.82 -21.43
N PRO A 48 -10.91 -17.51 -21.11
CA PRO A 48 -9.92 -16.99 -20.18
C PRO A 48 -9.32 -15.67 -20.65
N PHE A 49 -8.94 -14.81 -19.71
CA PHE A 49 -8.22 -13.57 -19.99
C PHE A 49 -7.13 -13.32 -18.95
N SER A 50 -6.22 -12.40 -19.24
CA SER A 50 -5.18 -11.94 -18.33
C SER A 50 -5.23 -10.42 -18.20
N LEU A 51 -4.56 -9.91 -17.15
CA LEU A 51 -4.33 -8.49 -16.93
C LEU A 51 -2.82 -8.25 -16.81
N LEU A 52 -2.42 -6.99 -16.95
CA LEU A 52 -1.05 -6.55 -16.72
C LEU A 52 -0.98 -5.71 -15.45
N VAL A 53 0.09 -5.89 -14.68
CA VAL A 53 0.39 -5.09 -13.51
C VAL A 53 1.74 -4.41 -13.65
N SER A 54 1.74 -3.12 -13.34
CA SER A 54 2.95 -2.32 -13.21
C SER A 54 2.93 -1.57 -11.89
N THR A 55 4.10 -1.18 -11.40
CA THR A 55 4.21 -0.27 -10.25
C THR A 55 4.69 1.11 -10.70
N GLN A 56 4.40 2.12 -9.89
CA GLN A 56 4.77 3.51 -10.14
C GLN A 56 5.22 4.17 -8.84
N ASP A 57 6.36 4.86 -8.92
CA ASP A 57 6.94 5.63 -7.81
C ASP A 57 5.98 6.73 -7.33
N ALA A 58 6.07 7.04 -6.03
CA ALA A 58 5.55 8.28 -5.46
C ALA A 58 6.54 8.85 -4.45
N SER A 59 6.34 8.65 -3.14
CA SER A 59 7.40 8.97 -2.16
C SER A 59 8.40 7.81 -2.03
N ALA A 60 7.92 6.56 -2.14
CA ALA A 60 8.76 5.40 -2.34
C ALA A 60 9.16 5.28 -3.82
N THR A 61 10.42 4.95 -4.07
CA THR A 61 11.07 4.84 -5.37
C THR A 61 11.75 3.48 -5.57
N ALA A 62 11.66 2.94 -6.78
CA ALA A 62 12.42 1.75 -7.14
C ALA A 62 13.83 2.12 -7.64
N PRO A 63 14.89 1.34 -7.33
CA PRO A 63 14.85 0.06 -6.60
C PRO A 63 15.16 0.20 -5.09
N SER A 64 15.21 1.40 -4.52
CA SER A 64 15.61 1.58 -3.12
C SER A 64 14.61 0.93 -2.17
N ASP A 65 13.30 1.14 -2.41
CA ASP A 65 12.27 0.83 -1.41
C ASP A 65 11.45 -0.39 -1.84
N TYR A 66 11.36 -0.64 -3.14
CA TYR A 66 10.68 -1.80 -3.72
C TYR A 66 11.26 -2.18 -5.08
N LEU A 67 11.01 -3.42 -5.50
CA LEU A 67 11.36 -3.87 -6.86
C LEU A 67 10.20 -3.56 -7.82
N ALA A 68 10.47 -2.74 -8.84
CA ALA A 68 9.48 -2.36 -9.83
C ALA A 68 8.96 -3.56 -10.63
N LEU A 69 7.63 -3.58 -10.85
CA LEU A 69 6.97 -4.45 -11.80
C LEU A 69 6.69 -3.66 -13.07
N SER A 70 6.97 -4.27 -14.23
CA SER A 70 6.66 -3.69 -15.54
C SER A 70 5.89 -4.72 -16.35
N ASP A 71 4.59 -4.48 -16.52
CA ASP A 71 3.67 -5.31 -17.29
C ASP A 71 3.74 -6.81 -16.96
N VAL A 72 3.76 -7.11 -15.67
CA VAL A 72 3.68 -8.49 -15.20
C VAL A 72 2.27 -9.02 -15.49
N VAL A 73 2.20 -10.13 -16.22
CA VAL A 73 0.94 -10.78 -16.58
C VAL A 73 0.36 -11.50 -15.37
N ILE A 74 -0.91 -11.24 -15.08
CA ILE A 74 -1.69 -11.91 -14.05
C ILE A 74 -2.87 -12.62 -14.68
N GLY A 75 -2.97 -13.93 -14.43
CA GLY A 75 -4.00 -14.78 -15.00
C GLY A 75 -3.57 -16.24 -15.07
N PRO A 76 -4.36 -17.09 -15.74
CA PRO A 76 -5.61 -16.74 -16.40
C PRO A 76 -6.76 -16.57 -15.40
N PHE A 77 -7.61 -15.58 -15.66
CA PHE A 77 -8.93 -15.48 -15.05
C PHE A 77 -9.90 -16.35 -15.83
N THR A 78 -10.66 -17.18 -15.12
CA THR A 78 -11.64 -18.11 -15.72
C THR A 78 -12.96 -18.02 -14.97
N ALA A 79 -14.01 -18.69 -15.48
CA ALA A 79 -15.30 -18.73 -14.80
C ALA A 79 -15.25 -19.30 -13.38
N SER A 80 -14.28 -20.17 -13.08
CA SER A 80 -14.05 -20.76 -11.76
C SER A 80 -12.86 -20.16 -11.01
N ASN A 81 -12.09 -19.28 -11.66
CA ASN A 81 -10.92 -18.63 -11.09
C ASN A 81 -11.02 -17.12 -11.28
N THR A 82 -11.73 -16.47 -10.37
CA THR A 82 -12.06 -15.04 -10.43
C THR A 82 -11.16 -14.19 -9.53
N VAL A 83 -10.19 -14.81 -8.85
CA VAL A 83 -9.26 -14.15 -7.95
C VAL A 83 -7.86 -14.52 -8.39
N GLN A 84 -7.00 -13.51 -8.51
CA GLN A 84 -5.57 -13.69 -8.70
C GLN A 84 -4.85 -12.73 -7.77
N CYS A 85 -3.72 -13.15 -7.23
CA CYS A 85 -2.87 -12.30 -6.43
C CYS A 85 -1.54 -12.11 -7.13
N PHE A 86 -0.87 -10.99 -6.86
CA PHE A 86 0.52 -10.77 -7.21
C PHE A 86 1.28 -10.25 -6.00
N SER A 87 2.60 -10.35 -6.07
CA SER A 87 3.48 -9.87 -5.02
C SER A 87 4.41 -8.78 -5.55
N VAL A 88 4.65 -7.77 -4.73
CA VAL A 88 5.71 -6.78 -4.92
C VAL A 88 6.75 -7.02 -3.83
N THR A 89 8.03 -7.13 -4.20
CA THR A 89 9.12 -7.24 -3.22
C THR A 89 9.40 -5.87 -2.62
N ILE A 90 9.32 -5.78 -1.29
CA ILE A 90 9.72 -4.59 -0.53
C ILE A 90 11.19 -4.77 -0.18
N VAL A 91 12.01 -3.80 -0.58
CA VAL A 91 13.43 -3.77 -0.26
C VAL A 91 13.54 -3.21 1.14
N ARG A 92 14.43 -3.81 1.92
CA ARG A 92 14.77 -3.32 3.25
C ARG A 92 16.21 -2.85 3.21
N ASP A 93 16.45 -1.70 3.80
CA ASP A 93 17.78 -1.29 4.19
C ASP A 93 17.84 -0.89 5.67
N ALA A 94 18.75 0.01 6.02
CA ALA A 94 19.04 0.44 7.38
C ALA A 94 18.99 1.96 7.53
N VAL A 95 18.57 2.66 6.48
CA VAL A 95 18.32 4.09 6.46
C VAL A 95 16.88 4.30 6.90
N CYS A 96 16.67 5.31 7.72
CA CYS A 96 15.33 5.73 8.08
C CYS A 96 14.90 6.78 7.08
N GLU A 97 13.90 6.44 6.29
CA GLU A 97 13.46 7.21 5.14
C GLU A 97 12.13 7.93 5.43
N GLY A 98 11.68 8.79 4.52
CA GLY A 98 10.52 9.65 4.72
C GLY A 98 10.75 11.00 5.45
N GLU A 99 9.79 11.91 5.27
CA GLU A 99 9.72 13.15 6.04
C GLU A 99 9.36 12.85 7.50
N VAL A 100 10.02 13.47 8.47
CA VAL A 100 9.63 13.32 9.88
C VAL A 100 8.43 14.22 10.23
N ASP A 101 7.56 13.77 11.14
CA ASP A 101 6.53 14.61 11.76
C ASP A 101 7.11 15.57 12.82
N GLU A 102 6.25 16.34 13.47
CA GLU A 102 6.67 17.34 14.47
C GLU A 102 7.32 16.68 15.70
N GLU A 103 7.00 15.42 15.94
CA GLU A 103 7.52 14.58 17.01
C GLU A 103 8.78 13.79 16.61
N GLY A 104 9.21 13.90 15.35
CA GLY A 104 10.43 13.27 14.83
C GLY A 104 10.24 11.83 14.35
N TYR A 105 9.00 11.35 14.22
CA TYR A 105 8.71 10.03 13.63
C TYR A 105 8.73 10.11 12.11
N PRO A 106 9.41 9.18 11.42
CA PRO A 106 9.38 9.14 9.97
C PRO A 106 7.96 8.82 9.47
N ARG A 107 7.51 9.58 8.46
CA ARG A 107 6.23 9.36 7.80
C ARG A 107 6.35 8.17 6.85
N PRO A 108 5.33 7.30 6.77
CA PRO A 108 5.32 6.22 5.81
C PRO A 108 5.43 6.70 4.37
N GLU A 109 6.14 5.93 3.56
CA GLU A 109 6.26 6.17 2.14
C GLU A 109 5.21 5.41 1.34
N VAL A 110 4.96 5.82 0.10
CA VAL A 110 3.94 5.21 -0.76
C VAL A 110 4.43 5.01 -2.18
N PHE A 111 3.94 3.94 -2.81
CA PHE A 111 3.98 3.71 -4.27
C PHE A 111 2.62 3.18 -4.74
N SER A 112 2.41 3.14 -6.05
CA SER A 112 1.17 2.64 -6.65
C SER A 112 1.38 1.34 -7.40
N ALA A 113 0.40 0.42 -7.30
CA ALA A 113 0.25 -0.71 -8.23
C ALA A 113 -0.92 -0.43 -9.17
N ILE A 114 -0.69 -0.60 -10.47
CA ILE A 114 -1.63 -0.25 -11.53
C ILE A 114 -1.97 -1.51 -12.32
N VAL A 115 -3.25 -1.81 -12.42
CA VAL A 115 -3.81 -2.92 -13.19
C VAL A 115 -4.40 -2.38 -14.48
N ARG A 116 -4.04 -3.00 -15.61
CA ARG A 116 -4.58 -2.66 -16.94
C ARG A 116 -4.92 -3.93 -17.73
N SER A 117 -5.82 -3.81 -18.69
CA SER A 117 -6.06 -4.88 -19.65
C SER A 117 -4.92 -4.96 -20.66
N GLU A 118 -4.69 -6.16 -21.19
CA GLU A 118 -3.81 -6.35 -22.33
C GLU A 118 -4.35 -5.59 -23.56
N GLU A 119 -3.45 -5.09 -24.40
CA GLU A 119 -3.84 -4.39 -25.62
C GLU A 119 -4.71 -5.29 -26.52
N GLY A 120 -5.86 -4.75 -26.97
CA GLY A 120 -6.82 -5.50 -27.77
C GLY A 120 -7.73 -6.45 -26.98
N SER A 121 -7.63 -6.50 -25.65
CA SER A 121 -8.58 -7.23 -24.80
C SER A 121 -9.95 -6.55 -24.77
N SER A 122 -11.02 -7.36 -24.73
CA SER A 122 -12.41 -6.87 -24.53
C SER A 122 -12.76 -6.68 -23.05
N VAL A 123 -11.76 -6.73 -22.17
CA VAL A 123 -11.89 -6.56 -20.72
C VAL A 123 -11.68 -5.10 -20.36
N GLU A 124 -12.62 -4.54 -19.62
CA GLU A 124 -12.54 -3.17 -19.10
C GLU A 124 -12.19 -3.20 -17.61
N VAL A 125 -11.08 -2.54 -17.25
CA VAL A 125 -10.74 -2.32 -15.84
C VAL A 125 -11.52 -1.09 -15.36
N ARG A 126 -12.33 -1.25 -14.31
CA ARG A 126 -13.05 -0.13 -13.68
C ARG A 126 -12.04 0.91 -13.22
N GLY A 127 -12.13 2.13 -13.76
CA GLY A 127 -11.11 3.17 -13.54
C GLY A 127 -10.80 3.42 -12.06
N SER A 128 -11.82 3.48 -11.20
CA SER A 128 -11.65 3.68 -9.75
C SER A 128 -11.04 2.49 -9.01
N SER A 129 -10.94 1.32 -9.64
CA SER A 129 -10.38 0.09 -9.06
C SER A 129 -9.15 -0.39 -9.83
N SER A 130 -8.54 0.47 -10.66
CA SER A 130 -7.34 0.16 -11.45
C SER A 130 -6.03 0.46 -10.72
N VAL A 131 -6.09 1.20 -9.62
CA VAL A 131 -4.92 1.62 -8.84
C VAL A 131 -5.10 1.22 -7.38
N ALA A 132 -4.05 0.63 -6.80
CA ALA A 132 -3.89 0.48 -5.37
C ALA A 132 -2.69 1.31 -4.90
N THR A 133 -2.84 1.99 -3.76
CA THR A 133 -1.76 2.60 -3.01
C THR A 133 -1.17 1.57 -2.04
N ILE A 134 0.14 1.44 -2.03
CA ILE A 134 0.87 0.63 -1.06
C ILE A 134 1.66 1.59 -0.19
N THR A 135 1.43 1.53 1.11
CA THR A 135 2.14 2.28 2.14
C THR A 135 3.21 1.40 2.77
N ILE A 136 4.46 1.87 2.79
CA ILE A 136 5.59 1.25 3.46
C ILE A 136 5.79 1.99 4.79
N GLU A 137 5.53 1.30 5.90
CA GLU A 137 5.90 1.75 7.23
C GLU A 137 7.38 1.39 7.48
N GLU A 138 8.11 2.35 8.00
CA GLU A 138 9.52 2.20 8.37
C GLU A 138 9.76 1.05 9.34
N ALA A 139 10.98 0.51 9.30
CA ALA A 139 11.42 -0.46 10.29
C ALA A 139 11.30 0.12 11.71
N ALA A 140 10.96 -0.73 12.68
CA ALA A 140 10.84 -0.31 14.09
C ALA A 140 12.14 0.27 14.70
N GLU A 141 13.27 0.06 14.04
CA GLU A 141 14.59 0.62 14.39
C GLU A 141 14.69 2.12 14.09
N CYS A 142 13.79 2.65 13.26
CA CYS A 142 13.73 4.06 12.86
C CYS A 142 12.85 4.93 13.75
N ILE A 143 12.28 4.33 14.79
CA ILE A 143 11.49 5.07 15.75
C ILE A 143 12.43 5.73 16.78
N PRO A 144 12.42 7.07 16.92
CA PRO A 144 13.36 7.75 17.81
C PRO A 144 13.16 7.32 19.27
N VAL A 145 14.28 7.18 19.99
CA VAL A 145 14.24 7.07 21.45
C VAL A 145 13.89 8.44 22.00
N VAL A 146 12.71 8.55 22.62
CA VAL A 146 12.30 9.79 23.28
C VAL A 146 12.93 9.81 24.67
N VAL A 147 13.76 10.81 24.91
CA VAL A 147 14.33 11.12 26.23
C VAL A 147 13.64 12.36 26.76
N GLY A 148 12.96 12.22 27.89
CA GLY A 148 12.18 13.29 28.50
C GLY A 148 12.29 13.30 30.01
N PHE A 149 11.88 14.41 30.61
CA PHE A 149 11.66 14.47 32.05
C PHE A 149 10.22 14.08 32.35
N ASP A 150 10.01 13.42 33.49
CA ASP A 150 8.66 13.08 33.96
C ASP A 150 7.82 14.34 34.27
N GLN A 151 8.50 15.46 34.53
CA GLN A 151 7.90 16.75 34.84
C GLN A 151 8.62 17.88 34.12
N VAL A 152 7.87 18.89 33.69
CA VAL A 152 8.41 20.11 33.05
C VAL A 152 9.04 21.08 34.06
N SER A 153 8.84 20.86 35.35
CA SER A 153 9.42 21.66 36.43
C SER A 153 9.52 20.87 37.71
N TYR A 154 10.62 21.05 38.44
CA TYR A 154 10.82 20.49 39.77
C TYR A 154 11.03 21.65 40.77
N THR A 155 10.42 21.55 41.95
CA THR A 155 10.61 22.53 43.04
C THR A 155 11.15 21.79 44.26
N ALA A 156 12.19 22.33 44.89
CA ALA A 156 12.79 21.79 46.11
C ALA A 156 13.08 22.92 47.09
N ARG A 157 13.11 22.61 48.39
CA ARG A 157 13.57 23.50 49.45
C ARG A 157 15.04 23.22 49.75
N GLU A 158 15.76 24.23 50.23
CA GLU A 158 17.19 24.10 50.58
C GLU A 158 17.48 23.07 51.69
N THR A 159 16.45 22.64 52.42
CA THR A 159 16.54 21.61 53.48
C THR A 159 16.15 20.21 53.02
N ASP A 160 15.74 20.05 51.76
CA ASP A 160 15.35 18.74 51.25
C ASP A 160 16.59 17.88 50.99
N GLU A 161 16.48 16.58 51.25
CA GLU A 161 17.44 15.58 50.77
C GLU A 161 17.57 15.67 49.23
N PRO A 162 18.64 15.12 48.62
CA PRO A 162 18.91 15.30 47.20
C PRO A 162 17.68 15.03 46.33
N LEU A 163 17.29 16.02 45.52
CA LEU A 163 16.12 15.91 44.66
C LEU A 163 16.37 14.86 43.58
N GLY A 164 15.59 13.78 43.60
CA GLY A 164 15.59 12.79 42.53
C GLY A 164 14.87 13.34 41.30
N VAL A 165 15.64 13.69 40.25
CA VAL A 165 15.09 14.00 38.94
C VAL A 165 15.01 12.71 38.13
N VAL A 166 13.81 12.32 37.73
CA VAL A 166 13.58 11.12 36.91
C VAL A 166 13.68 11.52 35.44
N VAL A 167 14.62 10.91 34.74
CA VAL A 167 14.71 10.95 33.28
C VAL A 167 14.03 9.70 32.75
N ASN A 168 12.97 9.90 31.97
CA ASN A 168 12.29 8.84 31.27
C ASN A 168 12.96 8.62 29.92
N VAL A 169 13.31 7.38 29.65
CA VAL A 169 13.72 6.92 28.33
C VAL A 169 12.62 5.99 27.87
N SER A 170 11.78 6.46 26.96
CA SER A 170 10.77 5.61 26.33
C SER A 170 11.27 5.20 24.96
N SER A 171 11.65 3.94 24.84
CA SER A 171 11.58 3.25 23.56
C SER A 171 10.11 2.89 23.30
N PRO A 172 9.60 3.04 22.06
CA PRO A 172 8.30 2.48 21.73
C PRO A 172 8.33 0.97 21.95
N VAL A 173 7.36 0.46 22.69
CA VAL A 173 7.15 -0.99 22.83
C VAL A 173 6.65 -1.50 21.49
N VAL A 174 7.50 -2.19 20.73
CA VAL A 174 7.09 -2.91 19.53
C VAL A 174 6.28 -4.13 19.97
N LEU A 175 4.95 -4.01 19.96
CA LEU A 175 4.08 -5.17 20.02
C LEU A 175 4.17 -5.91 18.67
N ARG A 176 5.08 -6.87 18.57
CA ARG A 176 5.08 -7.83 17.46
C ARG A 176 3.75 -8.60 17.50
N ARG A 177 2.92 -8.45 16.47
CA ARG A 177 1.79 -9.36 16.19
C ARG A 177 2.27 -10.49 15.29
#